data_AF-A0A653BW35-F1
#
_entry.id   AF-A0A653BW35-F1
#
_cell.length_a   1.000
_cell.length_b   1.000
_cell.length_c   1.000
_cell.angle_alpha   90.00
_cell.angle_beta   90.00
_cell.angle_gamma   90.00
#
_symmetry.space_group_name_H-M   'P 1'
#
loop_
_entity.id
_entity.type
_entity.pdbx_description
1 polymer ?
#
loop_
_entity_poly.entity_id
_entity_poly.type
_entity_poly.pdbx_seq_one_letter_code
_entity_poly.pdbx_strand_id
1 'polypeptide(L)' 'MSRGIASEFQRLFGQVDELKRQGGRVGQVLELRSDERRLYYLISKEKSYQKPTYRTVWEALLGLREKLLTENVLKLAIP' A
#
# COMPACT_ATOMS: atom_id res chain seq x y z
N MET A 1 -8.94 -7.57 1.35
CA MET A 1 -8.23 -7.14 2.56
C MET A 1 -9.05 -7.56 3.77
N SER A 2 -9.05 -8.84 4.13
CA SER A 2 -10.08 -9.42 5.02
C SER A 2 -9.59 -9.83 6.42
N ARG A 3 -8.32 -9.58 6.75
CA ARG A 3 -7.72 -9.98 8.04
C ARG A 3 -6.71 -8.96 8.54
N GLY A 4 -6.50 -8.92 9.86
CA GLY A 4 -5.50 -8.08 10.52
C GLY A 4 -5.75 -6.59 10.29
N ILE A 5 -4.67 -5.79 10.33
CA ILE A 5 -4.78 -4.35 10.10
C ILE A 5 -5.39 -3.99 8.73
N ALA A 6 -5.25 -4.86 7.73
CA ALA A 6 -5.80 -4.63 6.39
C ALA A 6 -7.34 -4.58 6.38
N SER A 7 -8.04 -5.33 7.25
CA SER A 7 -9.50 -5.21 7.35
C SER A 7 -9.94 -3.89 7.98
N GLU A 8 -9.18 -3.37 8.95
CA GLU A 8 -9.45 -2.05 9.53
C GLU A 8 -9.22 -0.93 8.51
N PHE A 9 -8.17 -1.02 7.67
CA PHE A 9 -7.96 -0.08 6.57
C PHE A 9 -9.12 -0.11 5.57
N GLN A 10 -9.61 -1.30 5.20
CA GLN A 10 -10.78 -1.41 4.34
C GLN A 10 -12.05 -0.82 4.98
N ARG A 11 -12.25 -1.01 6.29
CA ARG A 11 -13.41 -0.50 7.03
C ARG A 11 -13.38 1.02 7.17
N LEU A 12 -12.21 1.60 7.45
CA LEU A 12 -12.04 3.03 7.69
C LEU A 12 -11.95 3.87 6.42
N PHE A 13 -11.26 3.37 5.40
CA PHE A 13 -10.93 4.15 4.20
C PHE A 13 -11.60 3.66 2.92
N GLY A 14 -12.08 2.41 2.89
CA GLY A 14 -12.81 1.89 1.73
C GLY A 14 -12.01 1.94 0.43
N GLN A 15 -12.69 2.35 -0.66
CA GLN A 15 -12.09 2.62 -1.98
C GLN A 15 -11.29 1.46 -2.62
N VAL A 16 -11.60 0.22 -2.24
CA VAL A 16 -10.90 -0.98 -2.73
C VAL A 16 -11.00 -1.11 -4.25
N ASP A 17 -12.10 -0.69 -4.86
CA ASP A 17 -12.25 -0.78 -6.31
C ASP A 17 -11.39 0.24 -7.06
N GLU A 18 -11.09 1.39 -6.45
CA GLU A 18 -10.12 2.33 -7.00
C GLU A 18 -8.71 1.74 -6.98
N LEU A 19 -8.31 1.12 -5.87
CA LEU A 19 -7.03 0.40 -5.77
C LEU A 19 -6.91 -0.69 -6.83
N LYS A 20 -7.98 -1.48 -7.05
CA LYS A 20 -7.98 -2.52 -8.08
C LYS A 20 -7.83 -1.94 -9.49
N ARG A 21 -8.48 -0.80 -9.79
CA ARG A 21 -8.37 -0.14 -11.10
C ARG A 21 -6.97 0.36 -11.41
N GLN A 22 -6.18 0.71 -10.39
CA GLN A 22 -4.78 1.10 -10.59
C GLN A 22 -3.88 -0.06 -11.06
N GLY A 23 -4.30 -1.32 -10.90
CA GLY A 23 -3.61 -2.48 -11.47
C GLY A 23 -2.20 -2.71 -10.92
N GLY A 24 -1.99 -2.43 -9.63
CA GLY A 24 -0.67 -2.55 -8.98
C GLY A 24 -0.07 -3.95 -9.06
N ARG A 25 1.24 -4.02 -9.27
CA ARG A 25 1.99 -5.27 -9.36
C ARG A 25 2.79 -5.53 -8.09
N VAL A 26 3.14 -6.79 -7.86
CA VAL A 26 4.04 -7.17 -6.76
C VAL A 26 5.35 -6.38 -6.85
N GLY A 27 5.80 -5.86 -5.71
CA GLY A 27 6.97 -4.99 -5.61
C GLY A 27 6.65 -3.50 -5.81
N GLN A 28 5.38 -3.12 -6.06
CA GLN A 28 4.97 -1.73 -6.21
C GLN A 28 4.22 -1.19 -4.98
N VAL A 29 4.05 0.12 -4.95
CA VAL A 29 3.22 0.84 -3.99
C VAL A 29 2.11 1.61 -4.72
N LEU A 30 0.88 1.41 -4.27
CA LEU A 30 -0.29 2.19 -4.68
C LEU A 30 -0.59 3.30 -3.68
N GLU A 31 -1.19 4.39 -4.15
CA GLU A 31 -1.63 5.51 -3.32
C GLU A 31 -3.15 5.68 -3.46
N LEU A 32 -3.81 5.94 -2.34
CA LEU A 32 -5.13 6.56 -2.31
C LEU A 32 -5.07 7.86 -1.52
N ARG A 33 -5.85 8.84 -1.97
CA ARG A 33 -6.09 10.08 -1.23
C ARG A 33 -7.43 9.99 -0.53
N SER A 34 -7.41 10.14 0.79
CA SER A 34 -8.59 10.18 1.65
C SER A 34 -8.49 11.42 2.52
N ASP A 35 -9.29 12.43 2.18
CA ASP A 35 -9.29 13.75 2.81
C ASP A 35 -7.88 14.35 2.93
N GLU A 36 -7.41 14.55 4.15
CA GLU A 36 -6.09 15.13 4.46
C GLU A 36 -4.95 14.10 4.49
N ARG A 37 -5.24 12.81 4.22
CA ARG A 37 -4.29 11.72 4.39
C ARG A 37 -4.01 11.00 3.07
N ARG A 38 -2.76 10.58 2.93
CA ARG A 38 -2.31 9.68 1.86
C ARG A 38 -2.15 8.29 2.43
N LEU A 39 -2.79 7.33 1.77
CA LEU A 39 -2.75 5.92 2.15
C LEU A 39 -1.89 5.18 1.14
N TYR A 40 -0.83 4.53 1.64
CA TYR A 40 0.10 3.78 0.80
C TYR A 40 -0.11 2.27 0.98
N TYR A 41 -0.30 1.56 -0.12
CA TYR A 41 -0.54 0.13 -0.14
C TYR A 41 0.63 -0.59 -0.81
N LEU A 42 1.44 -1.26 0.01
CA LEU A 42 2.57 -2.08 -0.46
C LEU A 42 2.05 -3.40 -1.03
N ILE A 43 2.25 -3.62 -2.33
CA ILE A 43 1.83 -4.86 -3.00
C ILE A 43 2.97 -5.88 -2.86
N SER A 44 2.94 -6.68 -1.80
CA SER A 44 4.03 -7.62 -1.48
C SER A 44 3.84 -9.04 -2.05
N LYS A 45 2.65 -9.34 -2.56
CA LYS A 45 2.24 -10.65 -3.12
C LYS A 45 1.02 -10.53 -4.03
N GLU A 46 0.84 -11.51 -4.91
CA GLU A 46 -0.25 -11.54 -5.88
C GLU A 46 -1.57 -11.98 -5.23
N LYS A 47 -1.51 -13.04 -4.41
CA LYS A 47 -2.69 -13.67 -3.81
C LYS A 47 -2.61 -13.70 -2.29
N SER A 48 -3.77 -13.58 -1.64
CA SER A 48 -3.87 -13.46 -0.18
C SER A 48 -3.26 -14.64 0.59
N TYR A 49 -3.32 -15.85 0.04
CA TYR A 49 -2.78 -17.07 0.65
C TYR A 49 -1.27 -17.24 0.48
N GLN A 50 -0.62 -16.46 -0.39
CA GLN A 50 0.83 -16.53 -0.57
C GLN A 50 1.56 -15.85 0.58
N LYS A 51 2.82 -16.24 0.79
CA LYS A 51 3.76 -15.50 1.63
C LYS A 51 4.52 -14.51 0.75
N PRO A 52 4.68 -13.24 1.19
CA PRO A 52 5.59 -12.33 0.50
C PRO A 52 7.04 -12.80 0.67
N THR A 53 7.93 -12.30 -0.17
CA THR A 53 9.37 -12.50 0.01
C THR A 53 10.01 -11.22 0.54
N TYR A 54 11.18 -11.33 1.17
CA TYR A 54 11.93 -10.13 1.58
C TYR A 54 12.21 -9.20 0.40
N ARG A 55 12.50 -9.77 -0.77
CA ARG A 55 12.74 -9.00 -1.99
C ARG A 55 11.52 -8.19 -2.42
N THR A 56 10.34 -8.79 -2.47
CA THR A 56 9.12 -8.09 -2.92
C THR A 56 8.67 -7.01 -1.93
N VAL A 57 8.92 -7.20 -0.64
CA VAL A 57 8.68 -6.15 0.37
C VAL A 57 9.70 -5.01 0.21
N TRP A 58 10.97 -5.34 0.02
CA TRP A 58 12.05 -4.36 -0.20
C TRP A 58 11.78 -3.48 -1.43
N GLU A 59 11.42 -4.08 -2.56
CA GLU A 59 11.07 -3.35 -3.78
C GLU A 59 9.89 -2.39 -3.56
N ALA A 60 8.85 -2.82 -2.85
CA ALA A 60 7.71 -1.96 -2.53
C ALA A 60 8.09 -0.80 -1.60
N LEU A 61 9.00 -1.03 -0.64
CA LEU A 61 9.51 0.02 0.26
C LEU A 61 10.39 1.04 -0.46
N LEU A 62 11.18 0.62 -1.45
CA LEU A 62 11.93 1.55 -2.30
C LEU A 62 10.98 2.47 -3.06
N GLY A 63 9.95 1.91 -3.69
CA GLY A 63 8.92 2.71 -4.38
C GLY A 63 8.16 3.65 -3.42
N LEU A 64 7.92 3.22 -2.18
CA LEU A 64 7.33 4.08 -1.15
C LEU A 64 8.27 5.24 -0.82
N ARG A 65 9.55 4.98 -0.56
CA ARG A 65 10.54 6.03 -0.27
C ARG A 65 10.59 7.08 -1.37
N GLU A 66 10.61 6.66 -2.63
CA GLU A 66 10.61 7.57 -3.77
C GLU A 66 9.37 8.47 -3.77
N LYS A 67 8.17 7.91 -3.61
CA LYS A 67 6.93 8.69 -3.51
C LYS A 67 6.97 9.71 -2.37
N LEU A 68 7.37 9.29 -1.18
CA LEU A 68 7.43 10.18 -0.01
C LEU A 68 8.37 11.36 -0.24
N LEU A 69 9.51 11.13 -0.89
CA LEU A 69 10.46 12.18 -1.24
C LEU A 69 9.90 13.12 -2.32
N THR A 70 9.34 12.57 -3.40
CA THR A 70 8.76 13.37 -4.50
C THR A 70 7.62 14.26 -4.02
N GLU A 71 6.80 13.78 -3.09
CA GLU A 71 5.63 14.50 -2.62
C GLU A 71 5.84 15.23 -1.27
N ASN A 72 7.11 15.30 -0.81
CA ASN A 72 7.54 15.93 0.44
C ASN A 72 6.75 15.48 1.68
N VAL A 73 6.49 14.18 1.80
CA VAL A 73 5.82 13.61 2.98
C VAL A 73 6.83 13.41 4.10
N LEU A 74 6.67 14.19 5.17
CA LEU A 74 7.62 14.21 6.30
C LEU A 74 7.24 13.27 7.45
N LYS A 75 5.99 12.78 7.47
CA LYS A 75 5.48 11.91 8.53
C LYS A 75 4.79 10.69 7.91
N LEU A 76 5.29 9.50 8.26
CA LEU A 76 4.74 8.22 7.87
C LEU A 76 4.50 7.38 9.13
N ALA A 77 3.36 6.71 9.21
CA ALA A 77 3.10 5.65 10.17
C ALA A 77 3.00 4.32 9.43
N ILE A 78 3.73 3.31 9.89
CA ILE A 78 3.70 1.94 9.35
C ILE A 78 3.58 0.96 10.52
N PRO A 79 2.63 0.00 10.47
CA PRO A 79 2.50 -1.04 11.48
C PRO A 79 3.57 -2.14 11.35
#